data_AF-A0A1W6MYI3-F1
#
_entry.id   AF-A0A1W6MYI3-F1
#
_cell.length_a   1.000
_cell.length_b   1.000
_cell.length_c   1.000
_cell.angle_alpha   90.00
_cell.angle_beta   90.00
_cell.angle_gamma   90.00
#
_symmetry.space_group_name_H-M   'P 1'
#
loop_
_entity.id
_entity.type
_entity.pdbx_description
1 polymer ?
#
loop_
_entity_poly.entity_id
_entity_poly.type
_entity_poly.pdbx_seq_one_letter_code
_entity_poly.pdbx_strand_id
1 'polypeptide(L)'
;MASLQPGLREGQPDAAAPARTSVVAAVATTIRRAAGIFEPLRIVVVNALVILAVFVGGYTIYKLAAKTSFVVKDISVPAALQEQGITGNVIAQQILDHISEIDAAAGSRKQKAQISGLDFQSTMPTINLPVGGFNMGTIVSEVRRLLGYTETVITGEVFIEEPKDKDQPAKYGLRLRIAGEGPIYKSETPEPDVQRLIAAAAERIMHKFDPINLGYFYYRQKDYDKAGETADFALASANADNYPWAYTMRGLIARDRGKVSEAARDFHQVVSLDPNFGMGHVNLSGILRLDGQLDAAETAARRAIDLMPKQHEGYAALALVLLDRGDRDKALAEMDKGVEVDSQEAQSHLAQGALRQSVEHYEEAIASYQTSAKLRPAAAPLIGAANASTHLNRQEEALSFLQRATQAEPKSVDAWLALGAATRQLHDWKTAEAAFEKAQALAPASPTPVVELAGLYAAQKRYAAAEALYTKRERFFRHNAEFLIGWSRLYFEQGKKDEAKDKLLDAEIEAMFDAKALEGVARELEARGEIAEAVATYQKIVGLDLRMGPILAPQIEKLTARLEPKTPEPVAAPASPAKAERAPPGAAAPSKTRQAQHAPQGDALKRGNP
;
A
#
# COMPACT_ATOMS: atom_id res chain seq x y z
N MET A 1 88.37 92.03 7.38
CA MET A 1 87.92 92.80 8.56
C MET A 1 86.97 91.93 9.37
N ALA A 2 87.25 91.81 10.68
CA ALA A 2 86.36 91.58 11.85
C ALA A 2 85.07 90.71 11.71
N SER A 3 84.63 89.88 12.65
CA SER A 3 85.10 89.38 13.96
C SER A 3 83.96 88.54 14.59
N LEU A 4 84.30 87.40 15.24
CA LEU A 4 83.77 86.83 16.51
C LEU A 4 82.24 86.56 16.64
N GLN A 5 81.71 85.46 17.20
CA GLN A 5 82.21 84.33 18.00
C GLN A 5 81.14 83.19 18.03
N PRO A 6 81.47 81.99 18.56
CA PRO A 6 80.80 80.71 18.24
C PRO A 6 79.92 80.15 19.37
N GLY A 7 79.12 79.13 19.02
CA GLY A 7 78.43 78.26 19.97
C GLY A 7 78.02 76.94 19.32
N LEU A 8 78.86 75.92 19.48
CA LEU A 8 78.73 74.54 18.97
C LEU A 8 77.55 73.78 19.60
N ARG A 9 76.78 73.07 18.76
CA ARG A 9 76.57 71.61 18.86
C ARG A 9 75.77 71.08 17.67
N GLU A 10 76.45 70.39 16.76
CA GLU A 10 75.90 69.53 15.73
C GLU A 10 75.58 68.14 16.29
N GLY A 11 74.55 67.48 15.75
CA GLY A 11 74.24 66.09 16.05
C GLY A 11 72.85 65.60 15.65
N GLN A 12 72.47 65.76 14.38
CA GLN A 12 71.51 64.92 13.65
C GLN A 12 72.14 64.65 12.26
N PRO A 13 71.77 63.61 11.48
CA PRO A 13 70.41 63.06 11.39
C PRO A 13 70.30 61.53 11.21
N ASP A 14 69.11 60.98 11.47
CA ASP A 14 68.57 59.95 10.60
C ASP A 14 67.04 60.05 10.52
N ALA A 15 66.49 59.56 9.42
CA ALA A 15 65.37 60.15 8.67
C ALA A 15 63.93 59.72 9.06
N ALA A 16 62.98 60.46 8.46
CA ALA A 16 61.67 60.01 7.93
C ALA A 16 60.39 60.07 8.81
N ALA A 17 59.60 61.14 8.60
CA ALA A 17 58.18 61.19 8.15
C ALA A 17 57.04 60.48 8.98
N PRO A 18 55.73 60.68 8.69
CA PRO A 18 54.83 61.47 9.53
C PRO A 18 53.56 60.73 10.02
N ALA A 19 52.83 61.36 10.95
CA ALA A 19 51.36 61.25 11.15
C ALA A 19 50.68 59.88 10.89
N ARG A 20 50.91 58.88 11.76
CA ARG A 20 50.15 57.60 11.76
C ARG A 20 49.43 57.26 13.08
N THR A 21 49.56 58.09 14.11
CA THR A 21 49.06 57.79 15.45
C THR A 21 47.59 58.16 15.71
N SER A 22 46.94 58.99 14.87
CA SER A 22 45.54 59.38 15.09
C SER A 22 44.50 58.45 14.45
N VAL A 23 44.82 57.82 13.31
CA VAL A 23 43.88 56.93 12.60
C VAL A 23 43.79 55.56 13.28
N VAL A 24 44.91 55.01 13.76
CA VAL A 24 44.92 53.72 14.47
C VAL A 24 44.19 53.81 15.82
N ALA A 25 44.33 54.94 16.53
CA ALA A 25 43.61 55.19 17.77
C ALA A 25 42.10 55.36 17.54
N ALA A 26 41.69 56.06 16.46
CA ALA A 26 40.30 56.25 16.08
C ALA A 26 39.63 54.94 15.59
N VAL A 27 40.35 54.11 14.82
CA VAL A 27 39.88 52.80 14.37
C VAL A 27 39.79 51.82 15.56
N ALA A 28 40.75 51.83 16.47
CA ALA A 28 40.71 51.01 17.68
C ALA A 28 39.55 51.40 18.63
N THR A 29 39.23 52.69 18.77
CA THR A 29 38.05 53.13 19.55
C THR A 29 36.74 52.82 18.85
N THR A 30 36.68 52.86 17.53
CA THR A 30 35.48 52.50 16.74
C THR A 30 35.22 50.99 16.79
N ILE A 31 36.27 50.16 16.69
CA ILE A 31 36.19 48.70 16.85
C ILE A 31 35.83 48.33 18.31
N ARG A 32 36.39 49.02 19.31
CA ARG A 32 36.06 48.79 20.73
C ARG A 32 34.65 49.25 21.10
N ARG A 33 34.11 50.31 20.47
CA ARG A 33 32.70 50.71 20.58
C ARG A 33 31.76 49.75 19.86
N ALA A 34 32.13 49.26 18.67
CA ALA A 34 31.37 48.22 17.96
C ALA A 34 31.33 46.92 18.77
N ALA A 35 32.46 46.44 19.29
CA ALA A 35 32.54 45.28 20.16
C ALA A 35 31.73 45.44 21.47
N GLY A 36 31.68 46.65 22.03
CA GLY A 36 30.86 46.97 23.20
C GLY A 36 29.33 46.97 22.94
N ILE A 37 28.90 47.09 21.68
CA ILE A 37 27.51 46.95 21.23
C ILE A 37 27.21 45.47 20.87
N PHE A 38 28.20 44.76 20.34
CA PHE A 38 28.08 43.34 19.98
C PHE A 38 27.92 42.43 21.20
N GLU A 39 28.53 42.72 22.34
CA GLU A 39 28.41 41.85 23.52
C GLU A 39 27.01 41.82 24.14
N PRO A 40 26.32 42.95 24.39
CA PRO A 40 24.93 42.93 24.84
C PRO A 40 23.99 42.35 23.77
N LEU A 41 24.23 42.62 22.48
CA LEU A 41 23.43 42.04 21.39
C LEU A 41 23.61 40.52 21.30
N ARG A 42 24.84 40.02 21.46
CA ARG A 42 25.17 38.59 21.51
C ARG A 42 24.48 37.92 22.70
N ILE A 43 24.49 38.55 23.88
CA ILE A 43 23.79 38.03 25.07
C ILE A 43 22.28 37.97 24.80
N VAL A 44 21.69 39.01 24.18
CA VAL A 44 20.26 39.03 23.83
C VAL A 44 19.93 37.94 22.81
N VAL A 45 20.73 37.75 21.77
CA VAL A 45 20.53 36.70 20.75
C VAL A 45 20.69 35.31 21.35
N VAL A 46 21.72 35.08 22.17
CA VAL A 46 21.94 33.80 22.85
C VAL A 46 20.79 33.51 23.82
N ASN A 47 20.34 34.50 24.60
CA ASN A 47 19.20 34.33 25.51
C ASN A 47 17.91 34.07 24.73
N ALA A 48 17.68 34.75 23.61
CA ALA A 48 16.51 34.50 22.75
C ALA A 48 16.55 33.09 22.14
N LEU A 49 17.73 32.61 21.72
CA LEU A 49 17.91 31.24 21.24
C LEU A 49 17.74 30.20 22.35
N VAL A 50 18.21 30.48 23.57
CA VAL A 50 18.00 29.60 24.74
C VAL A 50 16.52 29.57 25.13
N ILE A 51 15.84 30.71 25.17
CA ILE A 51 14.40 30.80 25.41
C ILE A 51 13.64 30.03 24.33
N LEU A 52 13.97 30.23 23.05
CA LEU A 52 13.38 29.49 21.94
C LEU A 52 13.63 27.99 22.06
N ALA A 53 14.85 27.57 22.42
CA ALA A 53 15.17 26.16 22.66
C ALA A 53 14.41 25.58 23.86
N VAL A 54 14.16 26.37 24.91
CA VAL A 54 13.32 25.99 26.05
C VAL A 54 11.84 25.89 25.66
N PHE A 55 11.33 26.79 24.81
CA PHE A 55 9.95 26.72 24.32
C PHE A 55 9.73 25.55 23.33
N VAL A 56 10.63 25.39 22.36
CA VAL A 56 10.56 24.29 21.38
C VAL A 56 10.85 22.95 22.05
N GLY A 57 11.89 22.90 22.89
CA GLY A 57 12.24 21.73 23.70
C GLY A 57 11.13 21.41 24.70
N GLY A 58 10.60 22.41 25.40
CA GLY A 58 9.49 22.29 26.35
C GLY A 58 8.20 21.81 25.68
N TYR A 59 7.85 22.32 24.50
CA TYR A 59 6.71 21.82 23.71
C TYR A 59 6.92 20.36 23.28
N THR A 60 8.14 20.01 22.86
CA THR A 60 8.47 18.63 22.49
C THR A 60 8.39 17.70 23.70
N ILE A 61 8.94 18.12 24.85
CA ILE A 61 8.89 17.40 26.13
C ILE A 61 7.44 17.25 26.60
N TYR A 62 6.63 18.31 26.51
CA TYR A 62 5.21 18.28 26.84
C TYR A 62 4.45 17.28 25.96
N LYS A 63 4.66 17.34 24.64
CA LYS A 63 4.03 16.42 23.68
C LYS A 63 4.45 14.97 23.93
N LEU A 64 5.70 14.74 24.34
CA LEU A 64 6.21 13.42 24.71
C LEU A 64 5.62 12.94 26.03
N ALA A 65 5.54 13.83 27.02
CA ALA A 65 4.95 13.57 28.33
C ALA A 65 3.45 13.23 28.23
N ALA A 66 2.72 13.93 27.37
CA ALA A 66 1.27 13.76 27.18
C ALA A 66 0.86 12.51 26.39
N LYS A 67 1.81 11.76 25.79
CA LYS A 67 1.49 10.47 25.16
C LYS A 67 1.15 9.42 26.22
N THR A 68 0.11 8.64 25.97
CA THR A 68 -0.25 7.46 26.77
C THR A 68 0.91 6.47 26.79
N SER A 69 1.38 6.08 27.98
CA SER A 69 2.34 5.00 28.15
C SER A 69 1.77 3.94 29.09
N PHE A 70 1.89 2.68 28.68
CA PHE A 70 1.55 1.55 29.50
C PHE A 70 2.75 0.61 29.59
N VAL A 71 2.82 -0.14 30.69
CA VAL A 71 3.85 -1.16 30.93
C VAL A 71 3.16 -2.47 31.22
N VAL A 72 3.59 -3.55 30.56
CA VAL A 72 3.13 -4.91 30.85
C VAL A 72 4.15 -5.56 31.77
N LYS A 73 3.76 -5.90 33.00
CA LYS A 73 4.65 -6.53 33.99
C LYS A 73 3.87 -7.39 34.98
N ASP A 74 4.57 -8.14 35.82
CA ASP A 74 3.98 -8.93 36.90
C ASP A 74 2.89 -9.92 36.40
N ILE A 75 3.19 -10.65 35.31
CA ILE A 75 2.32 -11.72 34.81
C ILE A 75 2.60 -12.99 35.61
N SER A 76 1.67 -13.43 36.44
CA SER A 76 1.76 -14.69 37.17
C SER A 76 1.57 -15.89 36.24
N VAL A 77 2.38 -16.94 36.37
CA VAL A 77 2.32 -18.14 35.52
C VAL A 77 2.35 -19.41 36.39
N PRO A 78 1.53 -20.44 36.13
CA PRO A 78 1.54 -21.71 36.86
C PRO A 78 2.88 -22.45 36.72
N ALA A 79 3.31 -23.15 37.77
CA ALA A 79 4.61 -23.85 37.80
C ALA A 79 4.81 -24.82 36.62
N ALA A 80 3.76 -25.55 36.23
CA ALA A 80 3.80 -26.48 35.10
C ALA A 80 4.22 -25.83 33.76
N LEU A 81 3.90 -24.55 33.55
CA LEU A 81 4.31 -23.80 32.35
C LEU A 81 5.68 -23.15 32.54
N GLN A 82 6.03 -22.74 33.77
CA GLN A 82 7.37 -22.24 34.07
C GLN A 82 8.46 -23.29 33.83
N GLU A 83 8.19 -24.55 34.16
CA GLU A 83 9.09 -25.69 33.90
C GLU A 83 9.33 -25.93 32.40
N GLN A 84 8.42 -25.45 31.54
CA GLN A 84 8.56 -25.48 30.08
C GLN A 84 9.27 -24.24 29.51
N GLY A 85 9.81 -23.37 30.38
CA GLY A 85 10.48 -22.12 30.02
C GLY A 85 9.54 -20.94 29.78
N ILE A 86 8.24 -21.10 30.01
CA ILE A 86 7.24 -20.04 29.85
C ILE A 86 7.15 -19.27 31.16
N THR A 87 7.88 -18.15 31.26
CA THR A 87 7.87 -17.29 32.45
C THR A 87 7.03 -16.03 32.22
N GLY A 88 6.58 -15.39 33.31
CA GLY A 88 5.80 -14.15 33.25
C GLY A 88 6.49 -13.03 32.46
N ASN A 89 7.81 -12.90 32.63
CA ASN A 89 8.61 -11.91 31.91
C ASN A 89 8.68 -12.21 30.40
N VAL A 90 8.80 -13.48 30.02
CA VAL A 90 8.79 -13.89 28.60
C VAL A 90 7.43 -13.56 27.97
N ILE A 91 6.32 -13.86 28.65
CA ILE A 91 4.99 -13.53 28.15
C ILE A 91 4.82 -12.01 28.01
N ALA A 92 5.20 -11.24 29.04
CA ALA A 92 5.13 -9.79 28.99
C ALA A 92 5.91 -9.21 27.80
N GLN A 93 7.13 -9.71 27.57
CA GLN A 93 7.96 -9.31 26.43
C GLN A 93 7.31 -9.70 25.10
N GLN A 94 6.78 -10.92 24.97
CA GLN A 94 6.12 -11.37 23.74
C GLN A 94 4.86 -10.57 23.41
N ILE A 95 4.09 -10.15 24.42
CA ILE A 95 2.96 -9.23 24.23
C ILE A 95 3.47 -7.90 23.64
N LEU A 96 4.55 -7.35 24.19
CA LEU A 96 5.14 -6.10 23.72
C LEU A 96 5.75 -6.20 22.31
N ASP A 97 6.34 -7.36 21.99
CA ASP A 97 6.86 -7.65 20.66
C ASP A 97 5.71 -7.66 19.64
N HIS A 98 4.60 -8.34 19.92
CA HIS A 98 3.41 -8.32 19.05
C HIS A 98 2.79 -6.93 18.91
N ILE A 99 2.76 -6.12 19.97
CA ILE A 99 2.30 -4.73 19.87
C ILE A 99 3.22 -3.93 18.93
N SER A 100 4.54 -4.13 19.06
CA SER A 100 5.52 -3.49 18.19
C SER A 100 5.37 -3.94 16.73
N GLU A 101 5.02 -5.21 16.50
CA GLU A 101 4.69 -5.73 15.17
C GLU A 101 3.44 -5.05 14.57
N ILE A 102 2.37 -4.89 15.36
CA ILE A 102 1.14 -4.20 14.95
C ILE A 102 1.47 -2.77 14.53
N ASP A 103 2.21 -2.03 15.35
CA ASP A 103 2.64 -0.66 15.04
C ASP A 103 3.49 -0.56 13.77
N ALA A 104 4.46 -1.48 13.64
CA ALA A 104 5.35 -1.50 12.48
C ALA A 104 4.58 -1.78 11.19
N ALA A 105 3.60 -2.70 11.23
CA ALA A 105 2.81 -3.12 10.08
C ALA A 105 1.70 -2.13 9.71
N ALA A 106 1.11 -1.40 10.67
CA ALA A 106 0.13 -0.35 10.41
C ALA A 106 0.70 0.76 9.51
N GLY A 107 1.98 1.10 9.69
CA GLY A 107 2.72 2.01 8.81
C GLY A 107 2.18 3.45 8.75
N SER A 108 1.42 3.88 9.76
CA SER A 108 0.85 5.23 9.81
C SER A 108 1.96 6.28 10.07
N ARG A 109 2.09 7.28 9.20
CA ARG A 109 3.02 8.42 9.42
C ARG A 109 2.54 9.39 10.50
N LYS A 110 1.25 9.41 10.81
CA LYS A 110 0.70 10.31 11.82
C LYS A 110 0.78 9.67 13.19
N GLN A 111 1.84 10.07 13.90
CA GLN A 111 2.14 9.72 15.28
C GLN A 111 2.35 8.22 15.45
N LYS A 112 3.61 7.78 15.28
CA LYS A 112 4.14 6.70 16.11
C LYS A 112 3.73 7.01 17.55
N ALA A 113 2.69 6.36 18.08
CA ALA A 113 2.66 6.12 19.51
C ALA A 113 4.02 5.52 19.81
N GLN A 114 4.74 6.14 20.75
CA GLN A 114 6.02 5.59 21.16
C GLN A 114 5.65 4.46 22.10
N ILE A 115 5.19 3.34 21.54
CA ILE A 115 4.83 2.16 22.32
C ILE A 115 6.13 1.44 22.62
N SER A 116 6.87 2.02 23.56
CA SER A 116 8.03 1.39 24.17
C SER A 116 7.53 0.59 25.37
N GLY A 117 7.50 -0.73 25.23
CA GLY A 117 7.27 -1.69 26.32
C GLY A 117 8.39 -1.74 27.37
N LEU A 118 9.30 -0.77 27.38
CA LEU A 118 10.40 -0.63 28.33
C LEU A 118 10.15 0.61 29.16
N ASP A 119 10.58 0.59 30.43
CA ASP A 119 10.62 1.76 31.30
C ASP A 119 11.14 2.94 30.48
N PHE A 120 10.40 4.05 30.50
CA PHE A 120 10.66 5.28 29.78
C PHE A 120 12.12 5.77 29.90
N GLN A 121 12.80 5.43 31.00
CA GLN A 121 14.23 5.70 31.21
C GLN A 121 15.16 4.99 30.20
N SER A 122 14.74 3.84 29.65
CA SER A 122 15.57 2.91 28.89
C SER A 122 15.60 3.21 27.38
N THR A 123 14.71 4.07 26.87
CA THR A 123 14.48 4.26 25.44
C THR A 123 14.92 5.64 24.91
N MET A 124 15.43 6.50 25.77
CA MET A 124 15.91 7.85 25.41
C MET A 124 17.44 7.85 25.20
N PRO A 125 17.95 8.45 24.11
CA PRO A 125 19.39 8.60 23.91
C PRO A 125 20.01 9.38 25.09
N THR A 126 21.07 8.83 25.68
CA THR A 126 21.82 9.47 26.76
C THR A 126 22.76 10.53 26.18
N ILE A 127 22.29 11.77 26.11
CA ILE A 127 23.18 12.92 25.89
C ILE A 127 23.70 13.36 27.25
N ASN A 128 24.91 12.91 27.60
CA ASN A 128 25.59 13.38 28.81
C ASN A 128 26.11 14.80 28.57
N LEU A 129 25.42 15.80 29.13
CA LEU A 129 25.92 17.18 29.16
C LEU A 129 26.96 17.36 30.28
N PRO A 130 27.97 18.23 30.12
CA PRO A 130 29.13 18.32 31.02
C PRO A 130 28.84 18.92 32.41
N VAL A 131 27.59 19.28 32.71
CA VAL A 131 27.18 19.91 33.97
C VAL A 131 25.99 19.15 34.55
N GLY A 132 26.31 18.10 35.31
CA GLY A 132 25.44 17.47 36.29
C GLY A 132 24.19 16.76 35.75
N GLY A 133 24.32 15.49 35.35
CA GLY A 133 23.29 14.44 35.56
C GLY A 133 21.86 14.62 35.02
N PHE A 134 21.54 15.67 34.25
CA PHE A 134 20.20 15.85 33.68
C PHE A 134 20.02 14.93 32.48
N ASN A 135 19.18 13.91 32.64
CA ASN A 135 18.80 13.02 31.54
C ASN A 135 17.39 13.39 31.03
N MET A 136 17.18 13.29 29.71
CA MET A 136 15.89 13.63 29.07
C MET A 136 14.73 12.75 29.57
N GLY A 137 15.04 11.51 29.98
CA GLY A 137 14.09 10.59 30.60
C GLY A 137 13.48 11.14 31.90
N THR A 138 14.31 11.73 32.76
CA THR A 138 13.96 12.28 34.06
C THR A 138 13.25 13.60 33.91
N ILE A 139 13.61 14.42 32.92
CA ILE A 139 12.88 15.66 32.64
C ILE A 139 11.45 15.36 32.22
N VAL A 140 11.25 14.44 31.27
CA VAL A 140 9.90 14.10 30.80
C VAL A 140 9.12 13.33 31.86
N SER A 141 9.75 12.45 32.66
CA SER A 141 9.07 11.76 33.76
C SER A 141 8.67 12.71 34.89
N GLU A 142 9.49 13.69 35.24
CA GLU A 142 9.15 14.73 36.22
C GLU A 142 8.05 15.64 35.67
N VAL A 143 8.08 15.99 34.37
CA VAL A 143 6.99 16.70 33.70
C VAL A 143 5.70 15.89 33.70
N ARG A 144 5.74 14.57 33.46
CA ARG A 144 4.57 13.69 33.58
C ARG A 144 4.02 13.69 35.00
N ARG A 145 4.89 13.59 36.01
CA ARG A 145 4.52 13.63 37.42
C ARG A 145 3.86 14.97 37.79
N LEU A 146 4.42 16.07 37.32
CA LEU A 146 3.87 17.43 37.51
C LEU A 146 2.52 17.61 36.81
N LEU A 147 2.33 17.00 35.64
CA LEU A 147 1.09 17.03 34.86
C LEU A 147 0.06 15.96 35.31
N GLY A 148 0.40 15.13 36.31
CA GLY A 148 -0.49 14.09 36.84
C GLY A 148 -0.68 12.88 35.91
N TYR A 149 0.18 12.69 34.90
CA TYR A 149 0.14 11.50 34.05
C TYR A 149 0.81 10.32 34.77
N THR A 150 0.01 9.35 35.21
CA THR A 150 0.50 8.08 35.77
C THR A 150 0.69 7.04 34.66
N GLU A 151 1.77 6.29 34.73
CA GLU A 151 2.01 5.18 33.80
C GLU A 151 0.98 4.08 34.04
N THR A 152 0.30 3.64 32.97
CA THR A 152 -0.75 2.61 33.11
C THR A 152 -0.10 1.24 33.22
N VAL A 153 -0.13 0.64 34.40
CA VAL A 153 0.46 -0.69 34.62
C VAL A 153 -0.57 -1.77 34.30
N ILE A 154 -0.21 -2.64 33.36
CA ILE A 154 -0.97 -3.83 32.97
C ILE A 154 -0.30 -5.03 33.63
N THR A 155 -1.04 -5.70 34.53
CA THR A 155 -0.63 -6.95 35.18
C THR A 155 -1.48 -8.11 34.71
N GLY A 156 -1.07 -9.35 35.00
CA GLY A 156 -1.82 -10.49 34.52
C GLY A 156 -1.60 -11.80 35.26
N GLU A 157 -2.39 -12.79 34.89
CA GLU A 157 -2.23 -14.17 35.32
C GLU A 157 -2.57 -15.10 34.16
N VAL A 158 -1.68 -16.05 33.89
CA VAL A 158 -2.02 -17.26 33.15
C VAL A 158 -2.67 -18.22 34.13
N PHE A 159 -3.80 -18.80 33.77
CA PHE A 159 -4.51 -19.77 34.60
C PHE A 159 -4.83 -21.03 33.78
N ILE A 160 -4.91 -22.15 34.48
CA ILE A 160 -5.36 -23.43 33.93
C ILE A 160 -6.68 -23.72 34.64
N GLU A 161 -7.77 -23.78 33.88
CA GLU A 161 -9.08 -24.16 34.38
C GLU A 161 -9.29 -25.65 34.10
N GLU A 162 -9.26 -26.45 35.18
CA GLU A 162 -9.54 -27.87 35.10
C GLU A 162 -11.01 -28.09 34.74
N PRO A 163 -11.30 -29.00 33.81
CA PRO A 163 -12.66 -29.23 33.34
C PRO A 163 -13.46 -29.94 34.43
N LYS A 164 -14.75 -29.60 34.53
CA LYS A 164 -15.68 -30.27 35.46
C LYS A 164 -15.96 -31.72 35.07
N ASP A 165 -15.71 -32.07 33.81
CA ASP A 165 -15.86 -33.39 33.23
C ASP A 165 -14.49 -33.92 32.82
N LYS A 166 -14.17 -35.18 33.19
CA LYS A 166 -12.85 -35.79 32.95
C LYS A 166 -12.57 -36.06 31.47
N ASP A 167 -13.61 -36.05 30.64
CA ASP A 167 -13.51 -36.26 29.19
C ASP A 167 -13.23 -34.97 28.40
N GLN A 168 -13.21 -33.80 29.06
CA GLN A 168 -12.86 -32.53 28.42
C GLN A 168 -11.40 -32.16 28.70
N PRO A 169 -10.72 -31.46 27.77
CA PRO A 169 -9.37 -30.95 28.01
C PRO A 169 -9.40 -29.76 28.98
N ALA A 170 -8.32 -29.60 29.75
CA ALA A 170 -8.12 -28.41 30.58
C ALA A 170 -8.03 -27.16 29.69
N LYS A 171 -8.64 -26.07 30.15
CA LYS A 171 -8.60 -24.79 29.43
C LYS A 171 -7.45 -23.94 29.94
N TYR A 172 -6.72 -23.35 29.02
CA TYR A 172 -5.66 -22.40 29.34
C TYR A 172 -6.20 -21.01 29.11
N GLY A 173 -5.92 -20.08 30.01
CA GLY A 173 -6.40 -18.71 29.88
C GLY A 173 -5.38 -17.68 30.31
N LEU A 174 -5.49 -16.50 29.71
CA LEU A 174 -4.72 -15.33 30.10
C LEU A 174 -5.70 -14.24 30.52
N ARG A 175 -5.49 -13.72 31.72
CA ARG A 175 -6.26 -12.60 32.24
C ARG A 175 -5.33 -11.42 32.46
N LEU A 176 -5.64 -10.29 31.84
CA LEU A 176 -4.94 -9.03 32.07
C LEU A 176 -5.81 -8.07 32.86
N ARG A 177 -5.18 -7.27 33.71
CA ARG A 177 -5.81 -6.26 34.57
C ARG A 177 -5.03 -4.96 34.47
N ILE A 178 -5.73 -3.83 34.50
CA ILE A 178 -5.08 -2.54 34.74
C ILE A 178 -5.13 -2.26 36.23
N ALA A 179 -3.99 -1.84 36.79
CA ALA A 179 -3.90 -1.43 38.19
C ALA A 179 -4.93 -0.32 38.48
N GLY A 180 -5.90 -0.61 39.34
CA GLY A 180 -6.96 0.34 39.73
C GLY A 180 -8.23 0.33 38.87
N GLU A 181 -8.27 -0.33 37.70
CA GLU A 181 -9.45 -0.35 36.81
C GLU A 181 -10.08 -1.75 36.61
N GLY A 182 -9.44 -2.82 37.13
CA GLY A 182 -9.96 -4.19 37.03
C GLY A 182 -9.54 -4.93 35.75
N PRO A 183 -10.18 -6.06 35.39
CA PRO A 183 -9.78 -6.90 34.27
C PRO A 183 -10.07 -6.24 32.92
N ILE A 184 -9.06 -6.16 32.06
CA ILE A 184 -9.17 -5.64 30.69
C ILE A 184 -9.34 -6.73 29.64
N TYR A 185 -8.97 -7.96 29.98
CA TYR A 185 -8.98 -9.11 29.10
C TYR A 185 -9.07 -10.40 29.90
N LYS A 186 -9.89 -11.34 29.42
CA LYS A 186 -9.89 -12.74 29.85
C LYS A 186 -10.17 -13.58 28.60
N SER A 187 -9.22 -14.41 28.21
CA SER A 187 -9.45 -15.41 27.16
C SER A 187 -9.19 -16.81 27.67
N GLU A 188 -9.82 -17.77 27.03
CA GLU A 188 -9.68 -19.21 27.30
C GLU A 188 -9.52 -19.93 25.96
N THR A 189 -8.56 -20.83 25.87
CA THR A 189 -8.37 -21.74 24.73
C THR A 189 -8.48 -23.19 25.22
N PRO A 190 -9.15 -24.08 24.47
CA PRO A 190 -9.21 -25.50 24.80
C PRO A 190 -7.87 -26.23 24.60
N GLU A 191 -6.91 -25.58 23.92
CA GLU A 191 -5.55 -26.08 23.70
C GLU A 191 -4.52 -25.19 24.43
N PRO A 192 -3.35 -25.73 24.84
CA PRO A 192 -2.25 -25.01 25.49
C PRO A 192 -1.48 -24.09 24.54
N ASP A 193 -2.16 -23.42 23.61
CA ASP A 193 -1.53 -22.45 22.70
C ASP A 193 -1.39 -21.09 23.39
N VAL A 194 -0.35 -20.99 24.22
CA VAL A 194 0.01 -19.76 24.92
C VAL A 194 0.32 -18.62 23.95
N GLN A 195 0.86 -18.92 22.75
CA GLN A 195 1.20 -17.89 21.77
C GLN A 195 -0.06 -17.20 21.22
N ARG A 196 -1.12 -17.97 20.95
CA ARG A 196 -2.41 -17.41 20.55
C ARG A 196 -3.02 -16.51 21.65
N LEU A 197 -2.89 -16.91 22.92
CA LEU A 197 -3.35 -16.10 24.05
C LEU A 197 -2.59 -14.77 24.15
N ILE A 198 -1.27 -14.79 23.93
CA ILE A 198 -0.39 -13.60 23.92
C ILE A 198 -0.75 -12.65 22.78
N ALA A 199 -0.88 -13.16 21.55
CA ALA A 199 -1.24 -12.35 20.39
C ALA A 199 -2.60 -11.66 20.60
N ALA A 200 -3.62 -12.40 21.05
CA ALA A 200 -4.94 -11.84 21.32
C ALA A 200 -4.94 -10.83 22.49
N ALA A 201 -4.07 -11.02 23.49
CA ALA A 201 -3.85 -10.03 24.55
C ALA A 201 -3.22 -8.73 24.02
N ALA A 202 -2.22 -8.82 23.13
CA ALA A 202 -1.63 -7.67 22.46
C ALA A 202 -2.67 -6.87 21.65
N GLU A 203 -3.48 -7.56 20.84
CA GLU A 203 -4.60 -6.94 20.10
C GLU A 203 -5.58 -6.23 21.04
N ARG A 204 -5.93 -6.83 22.17
CA ARG A 204 -6.84 -6.21 23.15
C ARG A 204 -6.26 -4.96 23.80
N ILE A 205 -4.97 -4.97 24.11
CA ILE A 205 -4.26 -3.78 24.62
C ILE A 205 -4.31 -2.68 23.55
N MET A 206 -3.96 -3.00 22.30
CA MET A 206 -4.01 -2.03 21.20
C MET A 206 -5.40 -1.47 20.98
N HIS A 207 -6.45 -2.29 21.07
CA HIS A 207 -7.82 -1.81 20.94
C HIS A 207 -8.20 -0.77 22.02
N LYS A 208 -7.62 -0.84 23.22
CA LYS A 208 -7.86 0.14 24.30
C LYS A 208 -7.00 1.39 24.14
N PHE A 209 -5.73 1.24 23.78
CA PHE A 209 -4.75 2.33 23.85
C PHE A 209 -4.40 2.96 22.49
N ASP A 210 -4.47 2.20 21.40
CA ASP A 210 -4.23 2.66 20.03
C ASP A 210 -5.11 1.90 19.01
N PRO A 211 -6.44 2.13 19.05
CA PRO A 211 -7.37 1.49 18.12
C PRO A 211 -7.14 1.92 16.67
N ILE A 212 -6.47 3.06 16.44
CA ILE A 212 -6.15 3.57 15.11
C ILE A 212 -5.14 2.64 14.44
N ASN A 213 -3.98 2.42 15.07
CA ASN A 213 -2.95 1.54 14.50
C ASN A 213 -3.45 0.10 14.39
N LEU A 214 -4.24 -0.39 15.35
CA LEU A 214 -4.86 -1.71 15.24
C LEU A 214 -5.76 -1.83 14.01
N GLY A 215 -6.63 -0.84 13.77
CA GLY A 215 -7.48 -0.81 12.58
C GLY A 215 -6.68 -0.81 11.28
N TYR A 216 -5.62 0.03 11.21
CA TYR A 216 -4.73 0.06 10.04
C TYR A 216 -3.93 -1.24 9.87
N PHE A 217 -3.52 -1.88 10.95
CA PHE A 217 -2.85 -3.18 10.91
C PHE A 217 -3.74 -4.24 10.25
N TYR A 218 -5.00 -4.35 10.68
CA TYR A 218 -5.95 -5.29 10.05
C TYR A 218 -6.27 -4.91 8.62
N TYR A 219 -6.48 -3.62 8.34
CA TYR A 219 -6.73 -3.13 6.99
C TYR A 219 -5.57 -3.46 6.04
N ARG A 220 -4.32 -3.32 6.48
CA ARG A 220 -3.12 -3.67 5.70
C ARG A 220 -2.98 -5.18 5.46
N GLN A 221 -3.46 -5.99 6.40
CA GLN A 221 -3.59 -7.44 6.22
C GLN A 221 -4.81 -7.83 5.37
N LYS A 222 -5.63 -6.86 4.93
CA LYS A 222 -6.91 -7.06 4.25
C LYS A 222 -7.95 -7.82 5.09
N ASP A 223 -7.75 -7.87 6.41
CA ASP A 223 -8.77 -8.33 7.36
C ASP A 223 -9.76 -7.18 7.60
N TYR A 224 -10.60 -6.95 6.59
CA TYR A 224 -11.55 -5.83 6.59
C TYR A 224 -12.63 -5.96 7.67
N ASP A 225 -12.91 -7.18 8.13
CA ASP A 225 -13.90 -7.42 9.19
C ASP A 225 -13.35 -6.95 10.52
N LYS A 226 -12.16 -7.40 10.93
CA LYS A 226 -11.52 -6.88 12.16
C LYS A 226 -11.22 -5.39 12.08
N ALA A 227 -10.77 -4.89 10.92
CA ALA A 227 -10.57 -3.46 10.73
C ALA A 227 -11.89 -2.68 10.91
N GLY A 228 -13.00 -3.19 10.38
CA GLY A 228 -14.34 -2.64 10.55
C GLY A 228 -14.78 -2.62 12.02
N GLU A 229 -14.57 -3.71 12.75
CA GLU A 229 -14.89 -3.79 14.18
C GLU A 229 -14.20 -2.70 15.01
N THR A 230 -12.92 -2.39 14.72
CA THR A 230 -12.20 -1.31 15.41
C THR A 230 -12.83 0.06 15.15
N ALA A 231 -13.29 0.31 13.91
CA ALA A 231 -13.95 1.55 13.54
C ALA A 231 -15.35 1.64 14.15
N ASP A 232 -16.14 0.57 14.08
CA ASP A 232 -17.50 0.51 14.61
C ASP A 232 -17.52 0.68 16.13
N PHE A 233 -16.54 0.09 16.84
CA PHE A 233 -16.39 0.31 18.27
C PHE A 233 -16.17 1.79 18.62
N ALA A 234 -15.35 2.50 17.85
CA ALA A 234 -15.12 3.93 18.06
C ALA A 234 -16.37 4.76 17.76
N LEU A 235 -17.09 4.42 16.69
CA LEU A 235 -18.33 5.08 16.28
C LEU A 235 -19.53 4.78 17.19
N ALA A 236 -19.52 3.67 17.92
CA ALA A 236 -20.54 3.34 18.93
C ALA A 236 -20.39 4.13 20.24
N SER A 237 -19.27 4.83 20.43
CA SER A 237 -19.05 5.64 21.63
C SER A 237 -19.83 6.95 21.59
N ALA A 238 -20.15 7.53 22.76
CA ALA A 238 -20.89 8.80 22.86
C ALA A 238 -20.20 9.99 22.17
N ASN A 239 -18.93 9.84 21.76
CA ASN A 239 -18.12 10.85 21.12
C ASN A 239 -17.84 10.51 19.64
N ALA A 240 -18.73 9.80 18.94
CA ALA A 240 -18.57 9.40 17.55
C ALA A 240 -18.15 10.55 16.61
N ASP A 241 -18.65 11.77 16.87
CA ASP A 241 -18.32 12.98 16.12
C ASP A 241 -16.86 13.45 16.30
N ASN A 242 -16.10 12.88 17.24
CA ASN A 242 -14.70 13.20 17.49
C ASN A 242 -13.71 12.21 16.83
N TYR A 243 -14.18 11.25 16.02
CA TYR A 243 -13.31 10.23 15.43
C TYR A 243 -13.25 10.26 13.89
N PRO A 244 -12.63 11.28 13.25
CA PRO A 244 -12.38 11.29 11.81
C PRO A 244 -11.63 10.05 11.30
N TRP A 245 -10.79 9.43 12.13
CA TRP A 245 -10.06 8.22 11.76
C TRP A 245 -10.98 7.01 11.57
N ALA A 246 -12.08 6.90 12.33
CA ALA A 246 -12.99 5.75 12.25
C ALA A 246 -13.82 5.82 10.96
N TYR A 247 -14.33 7.00 10.61
CA TYR A 247 -14.93 7.25 9.29
C TYR A 247 -13.91 7.05 8.16
N THR A 248 -12.65 7.46 8.36
CA THR A 248 -11.59 7.20 7.37
C THR A 248 -11.40 5.70 7.15
N MET A 249 -11.32 4.91 8.22
CA MET A 249 -11.16 3.45 8.15
C MET A 249 -12.34 2.79 7.44
N ARG A 250 -13.58 3.11 7.85
CA ARG A 250 -14.79 2.58 7.21
C ARG A 250 -14.87 2.97 5.73
N GLY A 251 -14.51 4.21 5.39
CA GLY A 251 -14.43 4.68 4.01
C GLY A 251 -13.37 3.96 3.18
N LEU A 252 -12.19 3.67 3.75
CA LEU A 252 -11.14 2.89 3.09
C LEU A 252 -11.59 1.44 2.83
N ILE A 253 -12.21 0.80 3.83
CA ILE A 253 -12.78 -0.55 3.70
C ILE A 253 -13.87 -0.58 2.63
N ALA A 254 -14.79 0.38 2.66
CA ALA A 254 -15.87 0.50 1.69
C ALA A 254 -15.31 0.69 0.27
N ARG A 255 -14.31 1.56 0.08
CA ARG A 255 -13.63 1.76 -1.20
C ARG A 255 -13.02 0.46 -1.73
N ASP A 256 -12.29 -0.27 -0.89
CA ASP A 256 -11.62 -1.50 -1.30
C ASP A 256 -12.60 -2.64 -1.60
N ARG A 257 -13.79 -2.61 -0.97
CA ARG A 257 -14.94 -3.47 -1.28
C ARG A 257 -15.76 -2.98 -2.50
N GLY A 258 -15.31 -1.94 -3.20
CA GLY A 258 -16.00 -1.37 -4.36
C GLY A 258 -17.25 -0.56 -4.02
N LYS A 259 -17.57 -0.34 -2.74
CA LYS A 259 -18.75 0.41 -2.28
C LYS A 259 -18.52 1.93 -2.34
N VAL A 260 -18.28 2.46 -3.54
CA VAL A 260 -17.92 3.87 -3.78
C VAL A 260 -18.85 4.87 -3.09
N SER A 261 -20.17 4.71 -3.17
CA SER A 261 -21.12 5.66 -2.57
C SER A 261 -21.12 5.62 -1.03
N GLU A 262 -20.87 4.47 -0.41
CA GLU A 262 -20.68 4.37 1.04
C GLU A 262 -19.39 5.07 1.46
N ALA A 263 -18.29 4.80 0.75
CA ALA A 263 -17.00 5.44 0.99
C ALA A 263 -17.05 6.96 0.80
N ALA A 264 -17.78 7.46 -0.21
CA ALA A 264 -17.95 8.89 -0.45
C ALA A 264 -18.65 9.58 0.72
N ARG A 265 -19.74 8.99 1.26
CA ARG A 265 -20.41 9.52 2.45
C ARG A 265 -19.47 9.60 3.65
N ASP A 266 -18.68 8.56 3.88
CA ASP A 266 -17.74 8.53 5.00
C ASP A 266 -16.62 9.56 4.85
N PHE A 267 -16.02 9.69 3.66
CA PHE A 267 -14.99 10.71 3.44
C PHE A 267 -15.54 12.13 3.47
N HIS A 268 -16.80 12.35 3.08
CA HIS A 268 -17.49 13.63 3.34
C HIS A 268 -17.63 13.92 4.83
N GLN A 269 -18.00 12.91 5.63
CA GLN A 269 -18.07 13.07 7.08
C GLN A 269 -16.68 13.41 7.67
N VAL A 270 -15.61 12.77 7.19
CA VAL A 270 -14.23 13.06 7.62
C VAL A 270 -13.91 14.56 7.45
N VAL A 271 -14.14 15.12 6.26
CA VAL A 271 -13.82 16.54 6.00
C VAL A 271 -14.81 17.52 6.64
N SER A 272 -16.02 17.05 6.98
CA SER A 272 -16.98 17.84 7.75
C SER A 272 -16.57 17.95 9.23
N LEU A 273 -16.05 16.86 9.80
CA LEU A 273 -15.59 16.82 11.20
C LEU A 273 -14.25 17.55 11.38
N ASP A 274 -13.32 17.38 10.44
CA ASP A 274 -12.06 18.13 10.41
C ASP A 274 -11.79 18.71 9.01
N PRO A 275 -12.27 19.95 8.73
CA PRO A 275 -12.05 20.63 7.45
C PRO A 275 -10.57 20.90 7.11
N ASN A 276 -9.66 20.81 8.10
CA ASN A 276 -8.22 21.03 7.94
C ASN A 276 -7.44 19.72 7.84
N PHE A 277 -8.10 18.57 7.88
CA PHE A 277 -7.46 17.28 7.66
C PHE A 277 -7.16 17.03 6.19
N GLY A 278 -5.97 17.45 5.74
CA GLY A 278 -5.56 17.35 4.33
C GLY A 278 -5.66 15.94 3.74
N MET A 279 -5.32 14.89 4.48
CA MET A 279 -5.48 13.49 4.03
C MET A 279 -6.94 13.08 3.86
N GLY A 280 -7.87 13.69 4.61
CA GLY A 280 -9.30 13.51 4.40
C GLY A 280 -9.73 14.01 3.02
N HIS A 281 -9.20 15.17 2.61
CA HIS A 281 -9.42 15.73 1.27
C HIS A 281 -8.76 14.90 0.16
N VAL A 282 -7.58 14.30 0.40
CA VAL A 282 -6.96 13.33 -0.54
C VAL A 282 -7.87 12.12 -0.75
N ASN A 283 -8.37 11.52 0.33
CA ASN A 283 -9.25 10.35 0.26
C ASN A 283 -10.59 10.70 -0.41
N LEU A 284 -11.16 11.87 -0.08
CA LEU A 284 -12.38 12.36 -0.69
C LEU A 284 -12.19 12.62 -2.20
N SER A 285 -11.07 13.23 -2.61
CA SER A 285 -10.75 13.39 -4.02
C SER A 285 -10.69 12.05 -4.74
N GLY A 286 -9.97 11.09 -4.16
CA GLY A 286 -9.81 9.75 -4.73
C GLY A 286 -11.15 9.02 -4.91
N ILE A 287 -12.07 9.11 -3.95
CA ILE A 287 -13.36 8.43 -4.06
C ILE A 287 -14.32 9.15 -5.01
N LEU A 288 -14.35 10.48 -5.02
CA LEU A 288 -15.17 11.26 -5.94
C LEU A 288 -14.72 11.07 -7.39
N ARG A 289 -13.41 10.89 -7.59
CA ARG A 289 -12.85 10.50 -8.89
C ARG A 289 -13.39 9.14 -9.34
N LEU A 290 -13.39 8.14 -8.45
CA LEU A 290 -13.96 6.81 -8.74
C LEU A 290 -15.48 6.85 -8.97
N ASP A 291 -16.17 7.80 -8.34
CA ASP A 291 -17.62 8.04 -8.54
C ASP A 291 -17.92 8.82 -9.84
N GLY A 292 -16.89 9.26 -10.57
CA GLY A 292 -17.03 10.05 -11.80
C GLY A 292 -17.30 11.54 -11.58
N GLN A 293 -17.32 12.02 -10.33
CA GLN A 293 -17.54 13.41 -9.97
C GLN A 293 -16.24 14.23 -10.06
N LEU A 294 -15.69 14.34 -11.28
CA LEU A 294 -14.34 14.86 -11.49
C LEU A 294 -14.15 16.33 -11.05
N ASP A 295 -15.19 17.18 -11.09
CA ASP A 295 -15.11 18.58 -10.60
C ASP A 295 -14.99 18.67 -9.08
N ALA A 296 -15.79 17.86 -8.37
CA ALA A 296 -15.73 17.79 -6.92
C ALA A 296 -14.41 17.14 -6.47
N ALA A 297 -13.95 16.12 -7.20
CA ALA A 297 -12.66 15.46 -6.96
C ALA A 297 -11.47 16.43 -7.11
N GLU A 298 -11.48 17.27 -8.15
CA GLU A 298 -10.45 18.30 -8.34
C GLU A 298 -10.45 19.32 -7.20
N THR A 299 -11.65 19.78 -6.81
CA THR A 299 -11.82 20.74 -5.70
C THR A 299 -11.22 20.19 -4.41
N ALA A 300 -11.51 18.93 -4.09
CA ALA A 300 -10.94 18.25 -2.92
C ALA A 300 -9.41 18.09 -3.03
N ALA A 301 -8.88 17.73 -4.21
CA ALA A 301 -7.42 17.62 -4.42
C ALA A 301 -6.70 18.96 -4.21
N ARG A 302 -7.24 20.05 -4.76
CA ARG A 302 -6.70 21.41 -4.58
C ARG A 302 -6.73 21.81 -3.11
N ARG A 303 -7.82 21.50 -2.40
CA ARG A 303 -7.91 21.74 -0.96
C ARG A 303 -6.85 20.95 -0.17
N ALA A 304 -6.55 19.71 -0.58
CA ALA A 304 -5.46 18.94 0.03
C ALA A 304 -4.08 19.59 -0.19
N ILE A 305 -3.83 20.14 -1.39
CA ILE A 305 -2.59 20.89 -1.69
C ILE A 305 -2.49 22.14 -0.82
N ASP A 306 -3.57 22.91 -0.68
CA ASP A 306 -3.58 24.13 0.16
C ASP A 306 -3.24 23.81 1.63
N LEU A 307 -3.75 22.68 2.14
CA LEU A 307 -3.54 22.24 3.52
C LEU A 307 -2.17 21.59 3.74
N MET A 308 -1.60 20.96 2.70
CA MET A 308 -0.36 20.19 2.77
C MET A 308 0.58 20.53 1.60
N PRO A 309 1.02 21.79 1.43
CA PRO A 309 1.70 22.25 0.22
C PRO A 309 3.10 21.65 0.00
N LYS A 310 3.66 21.02 1.04
CA LYS A 310 4.98 20.35 1.04
C LYS A 310 4.88 18.82 1.06
N GLN A 311 3.70 18.27 0.79
CA GLN A 311 3.46 16.83 0.77
C GLN A 311 2.94 16.44 -0.61
N HIS A 312 3.39 15.29 -1.13
CA HIS A 312 3.10 14.89 -2.51
C HIS A 312 1.64 14.44 -2.73
N GLU A 313 0.94 14.01 -1.68
CA GLU A 313 -0.34 13.29 -1.77
C GLU A 313 -1.45 14.12 -2.44
N GLY A 314 -1.49 15.43 -2.17
CA GLY A 314 -2.46 16.34 -2.81
C GLY A 314 -2.20 16.51 -4.31
N TYR A 315 -0.93 16.67 -4.70
CA TYR A 315 -0.52 16.76 -6.10
C TYR A 315 -0.78 15.45 -6.86
N ALA A 316 -0.49 14.31 -6.23
CA ALA A 316 -0.80 13.00 -6.78
C ALA A 316 -2.31 12.80 -6.98
N ALA A 317 -3.14 13.22 -6.02
CA ALA A 317 -4.59 13.18 -6.17
C ALA A 317 -5.07 14.04 -7.35
N LEU A 318 -4.55 15.27 -7.48
CA LEU A 318 -4.87 16.15 -8.60
C LEU A 318 -4.43 15.56 -9.94
N ALA A 319 -3.22 14.99 -10.00
CA ALA A 319 -2.70 14.33 -11.20
C ALA A 319 -3.61 13.19 -11.68
N LEU A 320 -4.10 12.35 -10.76
CA LEU A 320 -5.04 11.27 -11.11
C LEU A 320 -6.38 11.81 -11.63
N VAL A 321 -6.91 12.89 -11.05
CA VAL A 321 -8.14 13.52 -11.55
C VAL A 321 -7.94 14.09 -12.97
N LEU A 322 -6.79 14.74 -13.22
CA LEU A 322 -6.45 15.27 -14.54
C LEU A 322 -6.25 14.16 -15.58
N LEU A 323 -5.66 13.04 -15.18
CA LEU A 323 -5.49 11.88 -16.05
C LEU A 323 -6.84 11.32 -16.51
N ASP A 324 -7.81 11.18 -15.60
CA ASP A 324 -9.16 10.70 -15.92
C ASP A 324 -9.95 11.68 -16.81
N ARG A 325 -9.58 12.96 -16.82
CA ARG A 325 -10.09 13.96 -17.78
C ARG A 325 -9.42 13.90 -19.15
N GLY A 326 -8.37 13.10 -19.31
CA GLY A 326 -7.56 13.02 -20.53
C GLY A 326 -6.45 14.06 -20.62
N ASP A 327 -6.26 14.90 -19.60
CA ASP A 327 -5.22 15.94 -19.55
C ASP A 327 -3.85 15.36 -19.11
N ARG A 328 -3.30 14.43 -19.91
CA ARG A 328 -2.08 13.66 -19.56
C ARG A 328 -0.88 14.55 -19.20
N ASP A 329 -0.59 15.58 -19.99
CA ASP A 329 0.57 16.45 -19.76
C ASP A 329 0.45 17.23 -18.44
N LYS A 330 -0.77 17.68 -18.11
CA LYS A 330 -1.01 18.37 -16.83
C LYS A 330 -0.92 17.40 -15.66
N ALA A 331 -1.38 16.16 -15.82
CA ALA A 331 -1.25 15.14 -14.79
C ALA A 331 0.21 14.86 -14.46
N LEU A 332 1.06 14.70 -15.49
CA LEU A 332 2.51 14.52 -15.30
C LEU A 332 3.15 15.74 -14.62
N ALA A 333 2.80 16.95 -15.06
CA ALA A 333 3.34 18.19 -14.48
C ALA A 333 2.97 18.36 -13.00
N GLU A 334 1.73 18.06 -12.60
CA GLU A 334 1.33 18.13 -11.18
C GLU A 334 2.04 17.03 -10.35
N MET A 335 2.19 15.83 -10.90
CA MET A 335 2.95 14.77 -10.20
C MET A 335 4.42 15.14 -10.02
N ASP A 336 5.06 15.74 -11.03
CA ASP A 336 6.44 16.20 -10.94
C ASP A 336 6.60 17.30 -9.87
N LYS A 337 5.65 18.23 -9.74
CA LYS A 337 5.62 19.19 -8.62
C LYS A 337 5.50 18.47 -7.28
N GLY A 338 4.65 17.45 -7.17
CA GLY A 338 4.50 16.64 -5.97
C GLY A 338 5.82 15.99 -5.53
N VAL A 339 6.60 15.47 -6.48
CA VAL A 339 7.93 14.93 -6.22
C VAL A 339 8.94 16.03 -5.90
N GLU A 340 8.86 17.21 -6.54
CA GLU A 340 9.76 18.33 -6.25
C GLU A 340 9.62 18.80 -4.80
N VAL A 341 8.39 18.95 -4.30
CA VAL A 341 8.13 19.41 -2.92
C VAL A 341 8.46 18.37 -1.86
N ASP A 342 8.47 17.08 -2.22
CA ASP A 342 8.72 15.95 -1.31
C ASP A 342 9.70 14.93 -1.90
N SER A 343 10.87 15.43 -2.33
CA SER A 343 11.84 14.67 -3.13
C SER A 343 12.59 13.57 -2.37
N GLN A 344 12.62 13.64 -1.04
CA GLN A 344 13.27 12.64 -0.18
C GLN A 344 12.31 11.55 0.28
N GLU A 345 11.05 11.65 -0.12
CA GLU A 345 10.03 10.68 0.24
C GLU A 345 9.90 9.59 -0.82
N ALA A 346 10.18 8.36 -0.44
CA ALA A 346 10.13 7.20 -1.33
C ALA A 346 8.74 7.01 -1.94
N GLN A 347 7.67 7.34 -1.21
CA GLN A 347 6.29 7.21 -1.69
C GLN A 347 5.96 8.19 -2.83
N SER A 348 6.56 9.39 -2.84
CA SER A 348 6.41 10.37 -3.92
C SER A 348 6.89 9.78 -5.25
N HIS A 349 8.09 9.20 -5.24
CA HIS A 349 8.68 8.54 -6.42
C HIS A 349 7.95 7.27 -6.84
N LEU A 350 7.38 6.52 -5.87
CA LEU A 350 6.53 5.36 -6.18
C LEU A 350 5.26 5.80 -6.93
N ALA A 351 4.59 6.85 -6.45
CA ALA A 351 3.39 7.39 -7.08
C ALA A 351 3.68 7.96 -8.48
N GLN A 352 4.81 8.65 -8.64
CA GLN A 352 5.27 9.13 -9.95
C GLN A 352 5.55 7.99 -10.92
N GLY A 353 6.23 6.93 -10.47
CA GLY A 353 6.47 5.73 -11.27
C GLY A 353 5.17 5.07 -11.75
N ALA A 354 4.20 4.92 -10.83
CA ALA A 354 2.89 4.37 -11.16
C ALA A 354 2.11 5.22 -12.17
N LEU A 355 2.13 6.55 -12.01
CA LEU A 355 1.48 7.46 -12.96
C LEU A 355 2.14 7.38 -14.34
N ARG A 356 3.47 7.46 -14.41
CA ARG A 356 4.23 7.36 -15.67
C ARG A 356 4.00 6.04 -16.38
N GLN A 357 3.92 4.93 -15.63
CA GLN A 357 3.56 3.63 -16.18
C GLN A 357 2.14 3.63 -16.76
N SER A 358 1.17 4.27 -16.09
CA SER A 358 -0.22 4.33 -16.58
C SER A 358 -0.39 5.14 -17.86
N VAL A 359 0.55 6.04 -18.16
CA VAL A 359 0.63 6.78 -19.43
C VAL A 359 1.66 6.20 -20.40
N GLU A 360 2.15 4.98 -20.14
CA GLU A 360 3.09 4.23 -20.99
C GLU A 360 4.49 4.84 -21.12
N HIS A 361 4.87 5.76 -20.23
CA HIS A 361 6.24 6.30 -20.12
C HIS A 361 7.11 5.34 -19.30
N TYR A 362 7.35 4.13 -19.82
CA TYR A 362 7.94 3.02 -19.06
C TYR A 362 9.38 3.29 -18.60
N GLU A 363 10.25 3.88 -19.42
CA GLU A 363 11.62 4.23 -19.03
C GLU A 363 11.65 5.19 -17.84
N GLU A 364 10.82 6.23 -17.87
CA GLU A 364 10.74 7.22 -16.81
C GLU A 364 10.11 6.62 -15.54
N ALA A 365 9.15 5.69 -15.71
CA ALA A 365 8.57 4.94 -14.60
C ALA A 365 9.62 4.09 -13.88
N ILE A 366 10.45 3.35 -14.62
CA ILE A 366 11.56 2.56 -14.07
C ILE A 366 12.50 3.45 -13.25
N ALA A 367 12.86 4.63 -13.76
CA ALA A 367 13.74 5.57 -13.04
C ALA A 367 13.12 6.06 -11.72
N SER A 368 11.84 6.40 -11.72
CA SER A 368 11.11 6.81 -10.51
C SER A 368 11.02 5.67 -9.49
N TYR A 369 10.66 4.46 -9.94
CA TYR A 369 10.63 3.27 -9.08
C TYR A 369 12.00 2.93 -8.49
N GLN A 370 13.07 3.00 -9.28
CA GLN A 370 14.43 2.80 -8.78
C GLN A 370 14.80 3.85 -7.72
N THR A 371 14.40 5.11 -7.90
CA THR A 371 14.65 6.17 -6.93
C THR A 371 13.87 5.91 -5.63
N SER A 372 12.61 5.50 -5.72
CA SER A 372 11.82 5.06 -4.57
C SER A 372 12.50 3.94 -3.80
N ALA A 373 12.92 2.87 -4.49
CA ALA A 373 13.61 1.74 -3.88
C ALA A 373 14.98 2.08 -3.28
N LYS A 374 15.68 3.11 -3.80
CA LYS A 374 16.94 3.63 -3.24
C LYS A 374 16.69 4.39 -1.94
N LEU A 375 15.65 5.23 -1.89
CA LEU A 375 15.29 6.01 -0.70
C LEU A 375 14.78 5.11 0.43
N ARG A 376 13.93 4.13 0.10
CA ARG A 376 13.45 3.11 1.04
C ARG A 376 13.36 1.76 0.33
N PRO A 377 14.28 0.83 0.63
CA PRO A 377 14.21 -0.53 0.10
C PRO A 377 12.86 -1.18 0.45
N ALA A 378 12.12 -1.56 -0.58
CA ALA A 378 10.80 -2.19 -0.46
C ALA A 378 10.52 -3.02 -1.73
N ALA A 379 9.65 -4.03 -1.62
CA ALA A 379 9.31 -4.88 -2.77
C ALA A 379 8.48 -4.15 -3.83
N ALA A 380 7.50 -3.35 -3.40
CA ALA A 380 6.54 -2.67 -4.29
C ALA A 380 7.19 -1.85 -5.43
N PRO A 381 8.15 -0.93 -5.19
CA PRO A 381 8.80 -0.20 -6.27
C PRO A 381 9.59 -1.12 -7.22
N LEU A 382 10.22 -2.18 -6.70
CA LEU A 382 10.99 -3.12 -7.52
C LEU A 382 10.07 -3.98 -8.41
N ILE A 383 8.91 -4.38 -7.90
CA ILE A 383 7.86 -5.04 -8.70
C ILE A 383 7.34 -4.09 -9.78
N GLY A 384 7.10 -2.81 -9.45
CA GLY A 384 6.71 -1.78 -10.42
C GLY A 384 7.75 -1.63 -11.55
N ALA A 385 9.03 -1.54 -11.20
CA ALA A 385 10.11 -1.49 -12.18
C ALA A 385 10.16 -2.76 -13.05
N ALA A 386 9.97 -3.95 -12.47
CA ALA A 386 9.93 -5.20 -13.22
C ALA A 386 8.77 -5.25 -14.22
N ASN A 387 7.59 -4.78 -13.82
CA ASN A 387 6.42 -4.71 -14.70
C ASN A 387 6.68 -3.75 -15.87
N ALA A 388 7.20 -2.56 -15.60
CA ALA A 388 7.58 -1.60 -16.64
C ALA A 388 8.66 -2.15 -17.58
N SER A 389 9.69 -2.85 -17.07
CA SER A 389 10.69 -3.53 -17.90
C SER A 389 10.09 -4.64 -18.76
N THR A 390 9.07 -5.35 -18.27
CA THR A 390 8.35 -6.39 -19.03
C THR A 390 7.61 -5.78 -20.22
N HIS A 391 6.95 -4.62 -20.06
CA HIS A 391 6.32 -3.89 -21.18
C HIS A 391 7.33 -3.46 -22.26
N LEU A 392 8.59 -3.24 -21.87
CA LEU A 392 9.70 -2.94 -22.79
C LEU A 392 10.38 -4.19 -23.36
N ASN A 393 9.83 -5.39 -23.12
CA ASN A 393 10.42 -6.68 -23.49
C ASN A 393 11.83 -6.93 -22.88
N ARG A 394 12.16 -6.29 -21.75
CA ARG A 394 13.44 -6.44 -21.03
C ARG A 394 13.32 -7.49 -19.93
N GLN A 395 13.15 -8.75 -20.32
CA GLN A 395 12.86 -9.86 -19.40
C GLN A 395 13.96 -10.11 -18.35
N GLU A 396 15.23 -10.02 -18.74
CA GLU A 396 16.36 -10.18 -17.80
C GLU A 396 16.40 -9.07 -16.75
N GLU A 397 16.12 -7.83 -17.16
CA GLU A 397 16.03 -6.68 -16.25
C GLU A 397 14.87 -6.85 -15.28
N ALA A 398 13.70 -7.27 -15.77
CA ALA A 398 12.53 -7.56 -14.94
C ALA A 398 12.83 -8.63 -13.89
N LEU A 399 13.47 -9.74 -14.28
CA LEU A 399 13.92 -10.78 -13.34
C LEU A 399 14.89 -10.22 -12.27
N SER A 400 15.84 -9.38 -12.68
CA SER A 400 16.79 -8.76 -11.74
C SER A 400 16.06 -7.91 -10.69
N PHE A 401 15.07 -7.13 -11.10
CA PHE A 401 14.25 -6.36 -10.17
C PHE A 401 13.44 -7.25 -9.22
N LEU A 402 12.83 -8.34 -9.72
CA LEU A 402 12.06 -9.27 -8.89
C LEU A 402 12.92 -10.03 -7.87
N GLN A 403 14.14 -10.43 -8.26
CA GLN A 403 15.11 -11.01 -7.32
C GLN A 403 15.52 -10.01 -6.25
N ARG A 404 15.71 -8.73 -6.61
CA ARG A 404 15.97 -7.67 -5.64
C ARG A 404 14.75 -7.41 -4.74
N ALA A 405 13.53 -7.56 -5.25
CA ALA A 405 12.31 -7.39 -4.48
C ALA A 405 12.21 -8.45 -3.35
N THR A 406 12.52 -9.71 -3.65
CA THR A 406 12.54 -10.78 -2.64
C THR A 406 13.69 -10.64 -1.64
N GLN A 407 14.79 -9.99 -2.02
CA GLN A 407 15.88 -9.64 -1.09
C GLN A 407 15.53 -8.45 -0.20
N ALA A 408 14.90 -7.42 -0.76
CA ALA A 408 14.50 -6.21 -0.03
C ALA A 408 13.42 -6.52 1.02
N GLU A 409 12.44 -7.37 0.68
CA GLU A 409 11.41 -7.82 1.61
C GLU A 409 11.22 -9.34 1.53
N PRO A 410 12.01 -10.14 2.28
CA PRO A 410 11.96 -11.60 2.23
C PRO A 410 10.62 -12.23 2.65
N LYS A 411 9.78 -11.48 3.38
CA LYS A 411 8.44 -11.87 3.81
C LYS A 411 7.32 -11.38 2.87
N SER A 412 7.66 -10.67 1.78
CA SER A 412 6.67 -10.16 0.82
C SER A 412 6.14 -11.30 -0.07
N VAL A 413 4.89 -11.69 0.14
CA VAL A 413 4.20 -12.71 -0.66
C VAL A 413 4.14 -12.28 -2.13
N ASP A 414 3.79 -11.02 -2.38
CA ASP A 414 3.68 -10.45 -3.74
C ASP A 414 5.01 -10.51 -4.50
N ALA A 415 6.15 -10.27 -3.83
CA ALA A 415 7.47 -10.38 -4.45
C ALA A 415 7.78 -11.81 -4.89
N TRP A 416 7.47 -12.80 -4.05
CA TRP A 416 7.67 -14.21 -4.37
C TRP A 416 6.70 -14.70 -5.46
N LEU A 417 5.44 -14.29 -5.41
CA LEU A 417 4.46 -14.58 -6.47
C LEU A 417 4.90 -13.98 -7.82
N ALA A 418 5.34 -12.72 -7.83
CA ALA A 418 5.81 -12.05 -9.04
C ALA A 418 7.07 -12.73 -9.62
N LEU A 419 8.04 -13.10 -8.77
CA LEU A 419 9.21 -13.88 -9.20
C LEU A 419 8.81 -15.25 -9.77
N GLY A 420 7.89 -15.95 -9.12
CA GLY A 420 7.37 -17.24 -9.58
C GLY A 420 6.67 -17.14 -10.93
N ALA A 421 5.84 -16.10 -11.12
CA ALA A 421 5.15 -15.86 -12.39
C ALA A 421 6.12 -15.54 -13.53
N ALA A 422 7.11 -14.68 -13.31
CA ALA A 422 8.11 -14.31 -14.31
C ALA A 422 9.00 -15.51 -14.70
N THR A 423 9.46 -16.30 -13.72
CA THR A 423 10.29 -17.49 -13.97
C THR A 423 9.49 -18.62 -14.63
N ARG A 424 8.19 -18.77 -14.31
CA ARG A 424 7.27 -19.67 -15.01
C ARG A 424 7.14 -19.31 -16.49
N GLN A 425 7.02 -18.03 -16.83
CA GLN A 425 6.94 -17.57 -18.22
C GLN A 425 8.23 -17.87 -19.01
N LEU A 426 9.38 -17.84 -18.32
CA LEU A 426 10.69 -18.15 -18.90
C LEU A 426 11.03 -19.64 -18.89
N HIS A 427 10.09 -20.49 -18.49
CA HIS A 427 10.28 -21.94 -18.35
C HIS A 427 11.38 -22.34 -17.34
N ASP A 428 11.78 -21.45 -16.43
CA ASP A 428 12.57 -21.79 -15.26
C ASP A 428 11.66 -22.37 -14.17
N TRP A 429 11.21 -23.60 -14.43
CA TRP A 429 10.25 -24.32 -13.61
C TRP A 429 10.72 -24.50 -12.17
N LYS A 430 12.03 -24.69 -11.97
CA LYS A 430 12.61 -24.95 -10.66
C LYS A 430 12.54 -23.71 -9.78
N THR A 431 12.93 -22.55 -10.31
CA THR A 431 12.84 -21.30 -9.56
C THR A 431 11.38 -20.88 -9.34
N ALA A 432 10.50 -21.12 -10.31
CA ALA A 432 9.07 -20.86 -10.17
C ALA A 432 8.44 -21.68 -9.04
N GLU A 433 8.71 -22.99 -8.99
CA GLU A 433 8.20 -23.90 -7.96
C GLU A 433 8.67 -23.44 -6.57
N ALA A 434 9.97 -23.16 -6.41
CA ALA A 434 10.53 -22.68 -5.15
C ALA A 434 9.93 -21.33 -4.70
N ALA A 435 9.70 -20.41 -5.64
CA ALA A 435 9.12 -19.09 -5.34
C ALA A 435 7.65 -19.21 -4.88
N PHE A 436 6.84 -20.02 -5.56
CA PHE A 436 5.45 -20.25 -5.15
C PHE A 436 5.34 -21.03 -3.84
N GLU A 437 6.20 -22.03 -3.60
CA GLU A 437 6.27 -22.72 -2.31
C GLU A 437 6.63 -21.76 -1.17
N LYS A 438 7.55 -20.83 -1.41
CA LYS A 438 7.90 -19.79 -0.45
C LYS A 438 6.73 -18.85 -0.17
N ALA A 439 6.02 -18.39 -1.21
CA ALA A 439 4.81 -17.58 -1.07
C ALA A 439 3.72 -18.32 -0.27
N GLN A 440 3.52 -19.61 -0.53
CA GLN A 440 2.56 -20.46 0.18
C GLN A 440 2.93 -20.63 1.67
N ALA A 441 4.22 -20.77 1.97
CA ALA A 441 4.70 -20.85 3.35
C ALA A 441 4.52 -19.54 4.13
N LEU A 442 4.63 -18.39 3.44
CA LEU A 442 4.42 -17.06 4.03
C LEU A 442 2.94 -16.73 4.24
N ALA A 443 2.06 -17.23 3.37
CA ALA A 443 0.61 -17.01 3.45
C ALA A 443 -0.18 -18.32 3.39
N PRO A 444 -0.14 -19.16 4.45
CA PRO A 444 -0.81 -20.45 4.46
C PRO A 444 -2.34 -20.37 4.44
N ALA A 445 -2.91 -19.21 4.79
CA ALA A 445 -4.35 -18.92 4.75
C ALA A 445 -4.79 -18.24 3.44
N SER A 446 -3.87 -17.97 2.50
CA SER A 446 -4.21 -17.42 1.19
C SER A 446 -4.32 -18.56 0.16
N PRO A 447 -5.39 -18.57 -0.67
CA PRO A 447 -5.51 -19.52 -1.77
C PRO A 447 -4.57 -19.19 -2.94
N THR A 448 -4.17 -17.92 -3.12
CA THR A 448 -3.43 -17.45 -4.32
C THR A 448 -2.14 -18.23 -4.58
N PRO A 449 -1.23 -18.44 -3.60
CA PRO A 449 -0.02 -19.22 -3.86
C PRO A 449 -0.29 -20.67 -4.23
N VAL A 450 -1.38 -21.26 -3.73
CA VAL A 450 -1.78 -22.63 -4.05
C VAL A 450 -2.27 -22.70 -5.50
N VAL A 451 -3.11 -21.74 -5.92
CA VAL A 451 -3.62 -21.65 -7.28
C VAL A 451 -2.47 -21.45 -8.28
N GLU A 452 -1.52 -20.56 -8.00
CA GLU A 452 -0.36 -20.33 -8.86
C GLU A 452 0.59 -21.55 -8.95
N LEU A 453 0.84 -22.23 -7.82
CA LEU A 453 1.65 -23.46 -7.81
C LEU A 453 0.96 -24.61 -8.57
N ALA A 454 -0.36 -24.77 -8.41
CA ALA A 454 -1.11 -25.74 -9.18
C ALA A 454 -1.12 -25.41 -10.67
N GLY A 455 -1.24 -24.13 -11.03
CA GLY A 455 -1.11 -23.66 -12.42
C GLY A 455 0.28 -23.92 -13.02
N LEU A 456 1.34 -23.80 -12.23
CA LEU A 456 2.70 -24.20 -12.63
C LEU A 456 2.78 -25.70 -12.94
N TYR A 457 2.20 -26.56 -12.09
CA TYR A 457 2.14 -28.01 -12.35
C TYR A 457 1.31 -28.33 -13.59
N ALA A 458 0.18 -27.65 -13.79
CA ALA A 458 -0.67 -27.83 -14.95
C ALA A 458 0.06 -27.44 -16.25
N ALA A 459 0.81 -26.33 -16.24
CA ALA A 459 1.67 -25.92 -17.36
C ALA A 459 2.77 -26.94 -17.70
N GLN A 460 3.23 -27.71 -16.71
CA GLN A 460 4.17 -28.84 -16.88
C GLN A 460 3.46 -30.17 -17.23
N LYS A 461 2.13 -30.17 -17.42
CA LYS A 461 1.28 -31.36 -17.58
C LYS A 461 1.34 -32.34 -16.40
N ARG A 462 1.79 -31.88 -15.23
CA ARG A 462 1.82 -32.63 -13.95
C ARG A 462 0.45 -32.57 -13.26
N TYR A 463 -0.60 -32.96 -13.96
CA TYR A 463 -1.99 -32.80 -13.49
C TYR A 463 -2.27 -33.51 -12.16
N ALA A 464 -1.70 -34.69 -11.95
CA ALA A 464 -1.84 -35.43 -10.69
C ALA A 464 -1.25 -34.68 -9.49
N ALA A 465 -0.14 -33.95 -9.68
CA ALA A 465 0.46 -33.15 -8.62
C ALA A 465 -0.38 -31.90 -8.31
N ALA A 466 -0.94 -31.26 -9.35
CA ALA A 466 -1.86 -30.15 -9.20
C ALA A 466 -3.15 -30.56 -8.45
N GLU A 467 -3.75 -31.69 -8.83
CA GLU A 467 -4.96 -32.21 -8.19
C GLU A 467 -4.69 -32.62 -6.73
N ALA A 468 -3.57 -33.31 -6.46
CA ALA A 468 -3.17 -33.64 -5.09
C ALA A 468 -2.98 -32.39 -4.22
N LEU A 469 -2.46 -31.29 -4.79
CA LEU A 469 -2.31 -30.02 -4.10
C LEU A 469 -3.67 -29.40 -3.75
N TYR A 470 -4.62 -29.38 -4.70
CA TYR A 470 -5.98 -28.93 -4.44
C TYR A 470 -6.68 -29.79 -3.38
N THR A 471 -6.68 -31.12 -3.51
CA THR A 471 -7.30 -32.03 -2.52
C THR A 471 -6.71 -31.84 -1.13
N LYS A 472 -5.39 -31.65 -1.00
CA LYS A 472 -4.73 -31.39 0.30
C LYS A 472 -5.20 -30.09 0.94
N ARG A 473 -5.58 -29.09 0.14
CA ARG A 473 -5.94 -27.75 0.59
C ARG A 473 -7.45 -27.49 0.62
N GLU A 474 -8.24 -28.40 0.06
CA GLU A 474 -9.71 -28.30 -0.04
C GLU A 474 -10.37 -28.01 1.31
N ARG A 475 -9.99 -28.72 2.38
CA ARG A 475 -10.59 -28.51 3.71
C ARG A 475 -10.48 -27.06 4.23
N PHE A 476 -9.48 -26.30 3.75
CA PHE A 476 -9.24 -24.93 4.15
C PHE A 476 -9.91 -23.92 3.22
N PHE A 477 -10.06 -24.24 1.93
CA PHE A 477 -10.46 -23.30 0.89
C PHE A 477 -11.69 -23.72 0.09
N ARG A 478 -12.43 -24.75 0.50
CA ARG A 478 -13.65 -25.21 -0.19
C ARG A 478 -14.74 -24.15 -0.31
N HIS A 479 -14.72 -23.12 0.54
CA HIS A 479 -15.64 -21.97 0.51
C HIS A 479 -14.92 -20.69 0.02
N ASN A 480 -13.99 -20.83 -0.92
CA ASN A 480 -13.24 -19.72 -1.48
C ASN A 480 -13.33 -19.77 -3.01
N ALA A 481 -13.95 -18.74 -3.59
CA ALA A 481 -14.19 -18.67 -5.03
C ALA A 481 -12.89 -18.69 -5.86
N GLU A 482 -11.84 -17.98 -5.44
CA GLU A 482 -10.55 -17.96 -6.16
C GLU A 482 -9.93 -19.36 -6.24
N PHE A 483 -9.95 -20.10 -5.14
CA PHE A 483 -9.47 -21.47 -5.06
C PHE A 483 -10.26 -22.41 -5.99
N LEU A 484 -11.59 -22.31 -5.98
CA LEU A 484 -12.48 -23.11 -6.82
C LEU A 484 -12.33 -22.78 -8.32
N ILE A 485 -12.19 -21.50 -8.67
CA ILE A 485 -11.87 -21.05 -10.04
C ILE A 485 -10.53 -21.66 -10.48
N GLY A 486 -9.49 -21.59 -9.63
CA GLY A 486 -8.19 -22.22 -9.92
C GLY A 486 -8.30 -23.73 -10.18
N TRP A 487 -9.12 -24.44 -9.40
CA TRP A 487 -9.34 -25.87 -9.59
C TRP A 487 -10.11 -26.16 -10.87
N SER A 488 -11.12 -25.36 -11.20
CA SER A 488 -11.85 -25.48 -12.47
C SER A 488 -10.91 -25.32 -13.68
N ARG A 489 -9.95 -24.38 -13.59
CA ARG A 489 -8.93 -24.14 -14.63
C ARG A 489 -8.12 -25.39 -14.90
N LEU A 490 -7.69 -26.08 -13.84
CA LEU A 490 -6.98 -27.34 -13.94
C LEU A 490 -7.83 -28.42 -14.64
N TYR A 491 -9.12 -28.52 -14.33
CA TYR A 491 -10.02 -29.50 -14.99
C TYR A 491 -10.28 -29.18 -16.46
N PHE A 492 -10.43 -27.90 -16.82
CA PHE A 492 -10.47 -27.50 -18.23
C PHE A 492 -9.20 -27.90 -18.99
N GLU A 493 -8.02 -27.73 -18.40
CA GLU A 493 -6.74 -28.14 -19.01
C GLU A 493 -6.59 -29.67 -19.16
N GLN A 494 -7.28 -30.44 -18.31
CA GLN A 494 -7.38 -31.90 -18.43
C GLN A 494 -8.44 -32.37 -19.44
N GLY A 495 -9.31 -31.48 -19.93
CA GLY A 495 -10.47 -31.82 -20.75
C GLY A 495 -11.68 -32.35 -19.95
N LYS A 496 -11.63 -32.28 -18.62
CA LYS A 496 -12.71 -32.66 -17.67
C LYS A 496 -13.72 -31.51 -17.54
N LYS A 497 -14.50 -31.29 -18.60
CA LYS A 497 -15.36 -30.10 -18.70
C LYS A 497 -16.48 -30.07 -17.66
N ASP A 498 -17.10 -31.20 -17.39
CA ASP A 498 -18.24 -31.27 -16.46
C ASP A 498 -17.77 -30.98 -15.04
N GLU A 499 -16.65 -31.58 -14.61
CA GLU A 499 -16.05 -31.32 -13.31
C GLU A 499 -15.54 -29.88 -13.17
N ALA A 500 -15.06 -29.29 -14.27
CA ALA A 500 -14.67 -27.88 -14.28
C ALA A 500 -15.89 -26.95 -14.08
N LYS A 501 -17.01 -27.24 -14.75
CA LYS A 501 -18.26 -26.49 -14.60
C LYS A 501 -18.84 -26.63 -13.19
N ASP A 502 -18.78 -27.81 -12.59
CA ASP A 502 -19.19 -28.02 -11.20
C ASP A 502 -18.38 -27.13 -10.24
N LYS A 503 -17.06 -27.04 -10.41
CA LYS A 503 -16.22 -26.15 -9.59
C LYS A 503 -16.50 -24.67 -9.81
N LEU A 504 -16.84 -24.26 -11.04
CA LEU A 504 -17.27 -22.88 -11.30
C LEU A 504 -18.64 -22.57 -10.71
N LEU A 505 -19.55 -23.54 -10.68
CA LEU A 505 -20.84 -23.39 -10.01
C LEU A 505 -20.65 -23.22 -8.49
N ASP A 506 -19.82 -24.06 -7.87
CA ASP A 506 -19.45 -23.90 -6.46
C ASP A 506 -18.84 -22.51 -6.22
N ALA A 507 -17.93 -22.07 -7.10
CA ALA A 507 -17.31 -20.74 -7.00
C ALA A 507 -18.33 -19.61 -7.12
N GLU A 508 -19.31 -19.73 -8.02
CA GLU A 508 -20.36 -18.74 -8.21
C GLU A 508 -21.29 -18.64 -6.99
N ILE A 509 -21.60 -19.77 -6.35
CA ILE A 509 -22.39 -19.84 -5.12
C ILE A 509 -21.65 -19.11 -3.98
N GLU A 510 -20.37 -19.41 -3.79
CA GLU A 510 -19.55 -18.74 -2.76
C GLU A 510 -19.36 -17.25 -3.07
N ALA A 511 -19.38 -16.87 -4.35
CA ALA A 511 -19.25 -15.50 -4.82
C ALA A 511 -20.58 -14.71 -4.89
N MET A 512 -21.73 -15.28 -4.46
CA MET A 512 -23.06 -14.71 -4.73
C MET A 512 -23.24 -13.22 -4.36
N PHE A 513 -22.47 -12.72 -3.38
CA PHE A 513 -22.50 -11.31 -2.96
C PHE A 513 -21.17 -10.56 -3.17
N ASP A 514 -20.24 -11.15 -3.91
CA ASP A 514 -18.94 -10.57 -4.22
C ASP A 514 -18.80 -10.40 -5.74
N ALA A 515 -19.06 -9.18 -6.22
CA ALA A 515 -18.93 -8.82 -7.64
C ALA A 515 -17.55 -9.15 -8.22
N LYS A 516 -16.49 -9.01 -7.44
CA LYS A 516 -15.12 -9.25 -7.91
C LYS A 516 -14.86 -10.74 -8.06
N ALA A 517 -15.32 -11.55 -7.12
CA ALA A 517 -15.25 -13.00 -7.23
C ALA A 517 -16.11 -13.53 -8.40
N LEU A 518 -17.32 -13.00 -8.59
CA LEU A 518 -18.17 -13.31 -9.74
C LEU A 518 -17.51 -12.90 -11.06
N GLU A 519 -16.80 -11.78 -11.11
CA GLU A 519 -16.05 -11.38 -12.29
C GLU A 519 -14.96 -12.40 -12.62
N GLY A 520 -14.31 -12.98 -11.61
CA GLY A 520 -13.37 -14.10 -11.77
C GLY A 520 -14.02 -15.32 -12.42
N VAL A 521 -15.23 -15.70 -11.96
CA VAL A 521 -16.02 -16.80 -12.56
C VAL A 521 -16.37 -16.49 -14.01
N ALA A 522 -16.92 -15.30 -14.28
CA ALA A 522 -17.35 -14.89 -15.62
C ALA A 522 -16.18 -14.87 -16.62
N ARG A 523 -15.01 -14.36 -16.20
CA ARG A 523 -13.81 -14.33 -17.03
C ARG A 523 -13.28 -15.73 -17.35
N GLU A 524 -13.32 -16.66 -16.40
CA GLU A 524 -12.91 -18.04 -16.67
C GLU A 524 -13.91 -18.72 -17.62
N LEU A 525 -15.23 -18.56 -17.42
CA LEU A 525 -16.25 -19.05 -18.36
C LEU A 525 -16.04 -18.51 -19.78
N GLU A 526 -15.80 -17.20 -19.91
CA GLU A 526 -15.53 -16.55 -21.19
C GLU A 526 -14.27 -17.13 -21.86
N ALA A 527 -13.17 -17.25 -21.11
CA ALA A 527 -11.91 -17.77 -21.61
C ALA A 527 -12.03 -19.22 -22.12
N ARG A 528 -12.98 -19.99 -21.59
CA ARG A 528 -13.25 -21.38 -21.98
C ARG A 528 -14.31 -21.52 -23.07
N GLY A 529 -14.90 -20.40 -23.50
CA GLY A 529 -15.91 -20.37 -24.56
C GLY A 529 -17.32 -20.70 -24.09
N GLU A 530 -17.56 -20.74 -22.78
CA GLU A 530 -18.88 -20.92 -22.17
C GLU A 530 -19.61 -19.56 -22.14
N ILE A 531 -19.90 -19.04 -23.34
CA ILE A 531 -20.30 -17.63 -23.54
C ILE A 531 -21.66 -17.33 -22.91
N ALA A 532 -22.61 -18.26 -22.93
CA ALA A 532 -23.93 -18.05 -22.38
C ALA A 532 -23.89 -17.93 -20.85
N GLU A 533 -23.16 -18.83 -20.20
CA GLU A 533 -22.93 -18.81 -18.76
C GLU A 533 -22.13 -17.56 -18.35
N ALA A 534 -21.08 -17.20 -19.10
CA ALA A 534 -20.31 -15.98 -18.85
C ALA A 534 -21.19 -14.72 -18.88
N VAL A 535 -22.04 -14.59 -19.90
CA VAL A 535 -23.01 -13.47 -20.02
C VAL A 535 -23.96 -13.45 -18.82
N ALA A 536 -24.49 -14.61 -18.42
CA ALA A 536 -25.38 -14.71 -17.26
C ALA A 536 -24.68 -14.27 -15.96
N THR A 537 -23.44 -14.70 -15.73
CA THR A 537 -22.65 -14.28 -14.55
C THR A 537 -22.34 -12.77 -14.61
N TYR A 538 -21.98 -12.21 -15.76
CA TYR A 538 -21.79 -10.76 -15.90
C TYR A 538 -23.08 -9.98 -15.61
N GLN A 539 -24.24 -10.48 -16.03
CA GLN A 539 -25.54 -9.86 -15.71
C GLN A 539 -25.85 -9.92 -14.20
N LYS A 540 -25.47 -11.00 -13.50
CA LYS A 540 -25.57 -11.08 -12.04
C LYS A 540 -24.74 -9.98 -11.37
N ILE A 541 -23.53 -9.70 -11.86
CA ILE A 541 -22.67 -8.62 -11.36
C ILE A 541 -23.35 -7.25 -11.53
N VAL A 542 -23.94 -6.99 -12.70
CA VAL A 542 -24.70 -5.74 -12.95
C VAL A 542 -25.92 -5.62 -12.02
N GLY A 543 -26.60 -6.74 -11.74
CA GLY A 543 -27.70 -6.78 -10.78
C GLY A 543 -27.27 -6.50 -9.33
N LEU A 544 -26.05 -6.92 -8.96
CA LEU A 544 -25.47 -6.67 -7.63
C LEU A 544 -24.98 -5.22 -7.48
N ASP A 545 -24.36 -4.67 -8.52
CA ASP A 545 -23.83 -3.31 -8.56
C ASP A 545 -24.21 -2.62 -9.88
N LEU A 546 -25.23 -1.75 -9.82
CA LEU A 546 -25.74 -1.02 -10.99
C LEU A 546 -24.67 -0.15 -11.67
N ARG A 547 -23.60 0.24 -10.96
CA ARG A 547 -22.49 1.02 -11.54
C ARG A 547 -21.57 0.17 -12.42
N MET A 548 -21.57 -1.14 -12.23
CA MET A 548 -20.89 -2.07 -13.12
C MET A 548 -21.63 -2.20 -14.46
N GLY A 549 -22.89 -1.74 -14.55
CA GLY A 549 -23.67 -1.72 -15.79
C GLY A 549 -22.92 -1.04 -16.95
N PRO A 550 -22.58 0.25 -16.86
CA PRO A 550 -21.80 0.93 -17.90
C PRO A 550 -20.43 0.29 -18.20
N ILE A 551 -19.79 -0.32 -17.20
CA ILE A 551 -18.46 -0.93 -17.34
C ILE A 551 -18.54 -2.27 -18.08
N LEU A 552 -19.52 -3.10 -17.74
CA LEU A 552 -19.68 -4.46 -18.27
C LEU A 552 -20.59 -4.51 -19.50
N ALA A 553 -21.43 -3.50 -19.73
CA ALA A 553 -22.35 -3.48 -20.87
C ALA A 553 -21.67 -3.70 -22.22
N PRO A 554 -20.54 -3.04 -22.56
CA PRO A 554 -19.84 -3.28 -23.83
C PRO A 554 -19.38 -4.74 -23.97
N GLN A 555 -18.96 -5.35 -22.86
CA GLN A 555 -18.49 -6.74 -22.85
C GLN A 555 -19.67 -7.71 -22.97
N ILE A 556 -20.76 -7.49 -22.22
CA ILE A 556 -21.98 -8.29 -22.30
C ILE A 556 -22.57 -8.24 -23.71
N GLU A 557 -22.66 -7.05 -24.32
CA GLU A 557 -23.15 -6.87 -25.69
C GLU A 557 -22.29 -7.64 -26.70
N LYS A 558 -20.96 -7.47 -26.63
CA LYS A 558 -20.01 -8.19 -27.47
C LYS A 558 -20.15 -9.70 -27.35
N LEU A 559 -20.33 -10.23 -26.14
CA LEU A 559 -20.50 -11.66 -25.90
C LEU A 559 -21.86 -12.16 -26.35
N THR A 560 -22.92 -11.39 -26.13
CA THR A 560 -24.28 -11.72 -26.57
C THR A 560 -24.37 -11.79 -28.09
N ALA A 561 -23.71 -10.88 -28.81
CA ALA A 561 -23.64 -10.91 -30.28
C ALA A 561 -22.96 -12.19 -30.82
N ARG A 562 -22.11 -12.86 -30.04
CA ARG A 562 -21.50 -14.16 -30.41
C ARG A 562 -22.49 -15.33 -30.27
N LEU A 563 -23.55 -15.16 -29.49
CA LEU A 563 -24.61 -16.17 -29.29
C LEU A 563 -25.69 -16.06 -30.36
N GLU A 564 -25.82 -14.93 -31.05
CA GLU A 564 -26.79 -14.77 -32.13
C GLU A 564 -26.47 -15.70 -33.31
N PRO A 565 -27.45 -16.44 -33.84
CA PRO A 565 -27.23 -17.25 -35.02
C PRO A 565 -26.87 -16.33 -36.19
N LYS A 566 -25.72 -16.57 -36.83
CA LYS A 566 -25.35 -15.85 -38.06
C LYS A 566 -26.47 -16.06 -39.09
N THR A 567 -27.24 -15.01 -39.39
CA THR A 567 -28.14 -14.99 -40.53
C THR A 567 -27.33 -15.34 -41.79
N PRO A 568 -27.76 -16.31 -42.62
CA PRO A 568 -27.11 -16.55 -43.90
C PRO A 568 -27.07 -15.25 -44.69
N GLU A 569 -25.91 -14.90 -45.28
CA GLU A 569 -25.82 -13.78 -46.20
C GLU A 569 -26.96 -13.88 -47.23
N PRO A 570 -27.71 -12.79 -47.48
CA PRO A 570 -28.75 -12.81 -48.48
C PRO A 570 -28.10 -13.11 -49.83
N VAL A 571 -28.41 -14.29 -50.39
CA VAL A 571 -28.05 -14.65 -51.76
C VAL A 571 -28.61 -13.55 -52.65
N ALA A 572 -27.71 -12.79 -53.28
CA ALA A 572 -28.06 -11.70 -54.17
C ALA A 572 -29.06 -12.19 -55.23
N ALA A 573 -30.28 -11.62 -55.21
CA ALA A 573 -31.28 -11.88 -56.23
C ALA A 573 -30.75 -11.43 -57.61
N PRO A 574 -30.96 -12.19 -58.68
CA PRO A 574 -30.47 -11.82 -60.01
C PRO A 574 -31.20 -10.56 -60.49
N ALA A 575 -30.42 -9.56 -60.92
CA ALA A 575 -30.93 -8.31 -61.46
C ALA A 575 -31.80 -8.57 -62.71
N SER A 576 -33.03 -8.05 -62.70
CA SER A 576 -33.90 -7.96 -63.89
C SER A 576 -33.64 -6.67 -64.68
N PRO A 577 -33.83 -6.66 -66.01
CA PRO A 577 -33.21 -5.68 -66.90
C PRO A 577 -34.09 -4.44 -67.13
N ALA A 578 -33.49 -3.25 -67.13
CA ALA A 578 -34.15 -2.00 -67.53
C ALA A 578 -33.41 -1.33 -68.71
N LYS A 579 -34.07 -1.43 -69.87
CA LYS A 579 -34.25 -0.45 -70.97
C LYS A 579 -33.08 0.46 -71.42
N ALA A 580 -32.53 0.05 -72.57
CA ALA A 580 -32.31 0.81 -73.82
C ALA A 580 -32.31 2.35 -73.78
N GLU A 581 -31.15 2.92 -74.13
CA GLU A 581 -31.04 4.23 -74.79
C GLU A 581 -30.09 4.12 -75.99
N ARG A 582 -30.50 4.70 -77.12
CA ARG A 582 -29.89 4.58 -78.46
C ARG A 582 -28.73 5.57 -78.65
N ALA A 583 -27.64 5.10 -79.28
CA ALA A 583 -26.54 5.88 -79.86
C ALA A 583 -26.95 6.64 -81.15
N PRO A 584 -26.16 7.59 -81.69
CA PRO A 584 -25.11 7.25 -82.68
C PRO A 584 -23.93 8.29 -82.78
N PRO A 585 -23.06 8.30 -83.83
CA PRO A 585 -22.19 7.24 -84.37
C PRO A 585 -20.70 7.70 -84.57
N GLY A 586 -19.75 6.77 -84.70
CA GLY A 586 -18.37 7.15 -85.10
C GLY A 586 -17.35 6.01 -85.29
N ALA A 587 -17.40 5.39 -86.48
CA ALA A 587 -16.30 4.85 -87.28
C ALA A 587 -15.30 3.76 -86.77
N ALA A 588 -15.29 2.68 -87.57
CA ALA A 588 -14.14 1.90 -88.05
C ALA A 588 -13.54 0.75 -87.20
N ALA A 589 -13.75 -0.47 -87.71
CA ALA A 589 -12.91 -1.67 -87.53
C ALA A 589 -11.63 -1.58 -88.44
N PRO A 590 -10.69 -2.56 -88.53
CA PRO A 590 -10.74 -3.95 -88.03
C PRO A 590 -9.40 -4.61 -87.55
N SER A 591 -9.54 -5.87 -87.13
CA SER A 591 -8.62 -7.02 -87.34
C SER A 591 -7.41 -7.26 -86.41
N LYS A 592 -7.39 -8.41 -85.73
CA LYS A 592 -6.59 -9.62 -86.04
C LYS A 592 -6.65 -10.60 -84.84
N THR A 593 -7.22 -11.81 -84.95
CA THR A 593 -6.65 -13.08 -85.47
C THR A 593 -5.95 -13.93 -84.40
N ARG A 594 -6.52 -15.15 -84.16
CA ARG A 594 -5.90 -16.43 -83.74
C ARG A 594 -5.31 -16.50 -82.31
N GLN A 595 -5.30 -17.63 -81.59
CA GLN A 595 -5.70 -19.03 -81.80
C GLN A 595 -5.73 -19.67 -80.40
N ALA A 596 -6.76 -20.45 -80.09
CA ALA A 596 -6.70 -21.92 -79.91
C ALA A 596 -6.08 -22.40 -78.58
N GLN A 597 -6.92 -23.00 -77.71
CA GLN A 597 -7.00 -24.46 -77.46
C GLN A 597 -6.10 -24.83 -76.26
N HIS A 598 -6.49 -25.55 -75.21
CA HIS A 598 -7.32 -26.75 -75.13
C HIS A 598 -7.92 -26.91 -73.72
N ALA A 599 -9.20 -27.27 -73.64
CA ALA A 599 -9.75 -28.19 -72.63
C ALA A 599 -9.63 -29.65 -73.20
N PRO A 600 -9.90 -30.75 -72.46
CA PRO A 600 -11.15 -31.06 -71.73
C PRO A 600 -10.91 -31.64 -70.30
N GLN A 601 -11.80 -31.50 -69.32
CA GLN A 601 -13.08 -32.22 -69.08
C GLN A 601 -13.00 -33.75 -68.96
N GLY A 602 -13.65 -34.23 -67.90
CA GLY A 602 -14.03 -35.62 -67.61
C GLY A 602 -13.55 -36.07 -66.23
N ASP A 603 -14.29 -36.81 -65.41
CA ASP A 603 -15.73 -37.00 -65.22
C ASP A 603 -15.89 -37.67 -63.83
N ALA A 604 -17.11 -37.78 -63.32
CA ALA A 604 -17.43 -38.30 -61.99
C ALA A 604 -17.21 -39.83 -61.80
N LEU A 605 -17.06 -40.26 -60.53
CA LEU A 605 -17.66 -41.46 -59.87
C LEU A 605 -17.03 -41.65 -58.47
N LYS A 606 -17.72 -41.34 -57.36
CA LYS A 606 -18.52 -42.24 -56.49
C LYS A 606 -17.76 -43.38 -55.76
N ARG A 607 -17.82 -43.27 -54.42
CA ARG A 607 -17.90 -44.27 -53.33
C ARG A 607 -16.61 -44.91 -52.78
N GLY A 608 -16.51 -44.86 -51.45
CA GLY A 608 -15.88 -45.90 -50.62
C GLY A 608 -15.10 -45.35 -49.42
N ASN A 609 -15.73 -45.32 -48.24
CA ASN A 609 -15.07 -45.34 -46.93
C ASN A 609 -14.18 -46.61 -46.78
N PRO A 610 -13.30 -46.72 -45.77
CA PRO A 610 -13.13 -45.88 -44.57
C PRO A 610 -11.86 -45.02 -44.53
#